data_AF-A0A9R1E1L2-F1
#
_entry.id   AF-A0A9R1E1L2-F1
#
_cell.length_a   1.000
_cell.length_b   1.000
_cell.length_c   1.000
_cell.angle_alpha   90.00
_cell.angle_beta   90.00
_cell.angle_gamma   90.00
#
_symmetry.space_group_name_H-M   'P 1'
#
loop_
_entity.id
_entity.type
_entity.pdbx_description
1 polymer ?
#
loop_
_entity_poly.entity_id
_entity_poly.type
_entity_poly.pdbx_seq_one_letter_code
_entity_poly.pdbx_strand_id
1 'polypeptide(L)'
;MAPRGKSGFFGVRQKPSGNWGVEFSDAGRRWWIDTYPSAHEAARAYDMAVWRAERPRSHLNFLEIESRAEAELLVPQGINMKEITTKKKTKKPSVVVSAGKTDEEAMARFARENPEYVQAEMEYYWKCEAEQKKKKGPKKEDEAGPSRVIPIESSSEEDWADFSEEEEEEEEEEGCDDPTKEEFWEQFRSSDEE
;
A
#
# COMPACT_ATOMS: atom_id res chain seq x y z
N MET A 1 -20.41 -23.57 18.20
CA MET A 1 -20.03 -24.44 17.05
C MET A 1 -20.18 -23.62 15.77
N ALA A 2 -19.25 -23.71 14.83
CA ALA A 2 -19.40 -23.01 13.55
C ALA A 2 -20.40 -23.76 12.64
N PRO A 3 -21.34 -23.10 11.95
CA PRO A 3 -22.23 -23.77 11.02
C PRO A 3 -21.43 -24.32 9.83
N ARG A 4 -21.81 -25.50 9.33
CA ARG A 4 -21.28 -26.03 8.06
C ARG A 4 -21.68 -25.09 6.93
N GLY A 5 -20.70 -24.66 6.13
CA GLY A 5 -20.93 -23.76 5.00
C GLY A 5 -21.52 -24.47 3.78
N LYS A 6 -21.57 -23.75 2.65
CA LYS A 6 -21.97 -24.32 1.34
C LYS A 6 -21.10 -25.51 0.89
N SER A 7 -19.93 -25.68 1.51
CA SER A 7 -19.01 -26.82 1.37
C SER A 7 -19.50 -28.11 2.02
N GLY A 8 -20.46 -28.06 2.94
CA GLY A 8 -20.84 -29.19 3.78
C GLY A 8 -19.85 -29.53 4.90
N PHE A 9 -18.71 -28.83 5.00
CA PHE A 9 -17.61 -29.12 5.93
C PHE A 9 -17.29 -27.90 6.83
N PHE A 10 -16.66 -28.15 7.98
CA PHE A 10 -16.18 -27.12 8.91
C PHE A 10 -14.90 -26.47 8.39
N GLY A 11 -14.80 -25.14 8.48
CA GLY A 11 -13.61 -24.36 8.07
C GLY A 11 -13.30 -24.32 6.55
N VAL A 12 -13.86 -25.24 5.77
CA VAL A 12 -13.67 -25.34 4.32
C VAL A 12 -14.56 -24.35 3.57
N ARG A 13 -13.97 -23.57 2.67
CA ARG A 13 -14.66 -22.54 1.88
C ARG A 13 -14.19 -22.55 0.41
N GLN A 14 -15.13 -22.71 -0.51
CA GLN A 14 -14.86 -22.62 -1.94
C GLN A 14 -14.46 -21.18 -2.33
N LYS A 15 -13.41 -21.03 -3.15
CA LYS A 15 -13.03 -19.79 -3.84
C LYS A 15 -13.61 -19.79 -5.26
N PRO A 16 -13.81 -18.61 -5.89
CA PRO A 16 -14.24 -18.53 -7.30
C PRO A 16 -13.23 -19.17 -8.28
N SER A 17 -11.98 -19.39 -7.85
CA SER A 17 -10.95 -20.13 -8.60
C SER A 17 -11.07 -21.66 -8.49
N GLY A 18 -12.24 -22.20 -8.10
CA GLY A 18 -12.49 -23.64 -7.87
C GLY A 18 -11.89 -24.22 -6.59
N ASN A 19 -10.69 -23.78 -6.20
CA ASN A 19 -9.95 -24.25 -5.02
C ASN A 19 -10.68 -24.03 -3.69
N TRP A 20 -10.41 -24.89 -2.72
CA TRP A 20 -11.00 -24.92 -1.38
C TRP A 20 -10.02 -24.37 -0.35
N GLY A 21 -10.30 -23.18 0.16
CA GLY A 21 -9.55 -22.59 1.27
C GLY A 21 -9.97 -23.19 2.61
N VAL A 22 -9.01 -23.32 3.53
CA VAL A 22 -9.26 -23.82 4.89
C VAL A 22 -8.91 -22.75 5.92
N GLU A 23 -9.92 -22.33 6.68
CA GLU A 23 -9.80 -21.37 7.78
C GLU A 23 -10.12 -22.09 9.11
N PHE A 24 -9.16 -22.13 10.03
CA PHE A 24 -9.33 -22.64 11.39
C PHE A 24 -9.51 -21.48 12.38
N SER A 25 -10.18 -21.70 13.52
CA SER A 25 -10.47 -20.63 14.49
C SER A 25 -10.53 -21.17 15.91
N ASP A 26 -9.68 -20.63 16.77
CA ASP A 26 -9.46 -21.11 18.14
C ASP A 26 -9.06 -19.99 19.09
N ALA A 27 -9.56 -20.05 20.33
CA ALA A 27 -9.42 -19.01 21.36
C ALA A 27 -9.66 -17.56 20.85
N GLY A 28 -10.56 -17.37 19.87
CA GLY A 28 -10.83 -16.08 19.22
C GLY A 28 -9.84 -15.68 18.12
N ARG A 29 -8.70 -16.36 18.00
CA ARG A 29 -7.73 -16.23 16.90
C ARG A 29 -8.22 -16.98 15.66
N ARG A 30 -7.75 -16.56 14.48
CA ARG A 30 -8.03 -17.23 13.20
C ARG A 30 -6.73 -17.65 12.54
N TRP A 31 -6.72 -18.82 11.93
CA TRP A 31 -5.55 -19.41 11.29
C TRP A 31 -5.89 -19.78 9.86
N TRP A 32 -5.14 -19.23 8.90
CA TRP A 32 -5.14 -19.70 7.54
C TRP A 32 -4.33 -20.99 7.49
N ILE A 33 -4.92 -22.06 6.98
CA ILE A 33 -4.20 -23.32 6.75
C ILE A 33 -3.61 -23.26 5.35
N ASP A 34 -4.36 -23.70 4.34
CA ASP A 34 -3.97 -23.56 2.93
C ASP A 34 -5.17 -23.60 1.97
N THR A 35 -4.90 -23.52 0.66
CA THR A 35 -5.84 -23.93 -0.40
C THR A 35 -5.53 -25.32 -0.92
N TYR A 36 -6.56 -26.17 -1.00
CA TYR A 36 -6.50 -27.51 -1.58
C TYR A 36 -7.39 -27.61 -2.84
N PRO A 37 -7.09 -28.50 -3.79
CA PRO A 37 -7.93 -28.71 -4.98
C PRO A 37 -9.27 -29.40 -4.66
N SER A 38 -9.36 -30.16 -3.56
CA SER A 38 -10.57 -30.92 -3.18
C SER A 38 -11.15 -30.51 -1.82
N ALA A 39 -12.48 -30.45 -1.73
CA ALA A 39 -13.21 -30.21 -0.47
C ALA A 39 -12.92 -31.27 0.60
N HIS A 40 -12.72 -32.53 0.19
CA HIS A 40 -12.42 -33.63 1.11
C HIS A 40 -11.00 -33.52 1.67
N GLU A 41 -10.03 -33.13 0.85
CA GLU A 41 -8.64 -32.89 1.26
C GLU A 41 -8.56 -31.67 2.20
N ALA A 42 -9.25 -30.58 1.84
CA ALA A 42 -9.44 -29.41 2.68
C ALA A 42 -10.06 -29.75 4.05
N ALA A 43 -11.04 -30.65 4.09
CA ALA A 43 -11.65 -31.11 5.33
C ALA A 43 -10.70 -31.99 6.18
N ARG A 44 -9.88 -32.85 5.57
CA ARG A 44 -8.84 -33.61 6.30
C ARG A 44 -7.74 -32.71 6.86
N ALA A 45 -7.36 -31.65 6.13
CA ALA A 45 -6.44 -30.63 6.61
C ALA A 45 -7.03 -29.83 7.80
N TYR A 46 -8.33 -29.53 7.79
CA TYR A 46 -9.02 -28.96 8.96
C TYR A 46 -9.00 -29.91 10.15
N ASP A 47 -9.26 -31.20 9.92
CA ASP A 47 -9.31 -32.22 10.97
C ASP A 47 -7.94 -32.42 11.64
N MET A 48 -6.84 -32.36 10.87
CA MET A 48 -5.50 -32.29 11.47
C MET A 48 -5.28 -31.05 12.35
N ALA A 49 -5.90 -29.91 12.04
CA ALA A 49 -5.81 -28.71 12.89
C ALA A 49 -6.64 -28.85 14.18
N VAL A 50 -7.79 -29.54 14.11
CA VAL A 50 -8.57 -29.94 15.29
C VAL A 50 -7.74 -30.86 16.19
N TRP A 51 -7.02 -31.84 15.63
CA TRP A 51 -6.09 -32.70 16.36
C TRP A 51 -4.87 -31.94 16.94
N ARG A 52 -4.26 -31.01 16.17
CA ARG A 52 -3.14 -30.19 16.66
C ARG A 52 -3.54 -29.17 17.74
N ALA A 53 -4.82 -28.80 17.80
CA ALA A 53 -5.39 -27.94 18.84
C ALA A 53 -6.09 -28.74 19.96
N GLU A 54 -5.88 -30.06 20.02
CA GLU A 54 -6.38 -30.97 21.07
C GLU A 54 -7.91 -30.87 21.32
N ARG A 55 -8.66 -30.54 20.27
CA ARG A 55 -10.11 -30.32 20.35
C ARG A 55 -10.90 -31.64 20.32
N PRO A 56 -12.08 -31.69 20.98
CA PRO A 56 -12.87 -32.92 21.02
C PRO A 56 -13.39 -33.32 19.65
N ARG A 57 -13.39 -34.64 19.38
CA ARG A 57 -13.68 -35.27 18.07
C ARG A 57 -15.01 -34.85 17.42
N SER A 58 -15.97 -34.30 18.18
CA SER A 58 -17.20 -33.68 17.66
C SER A 58 -17.00 -32.48 16.74
N HIS A 59 -15.77 -31.94 16.64
CA HIS A 59 -15.40 -30.86 15.71
C HIS A 59 -14.73 -31.35 14.43
N LEU A 60 -14.48 -32.66 14.29
CA LEU A 60 -13.95 -33.25 13.06
C LEU A 60 -15.03 -33.32 11.96
N ASN A 61 -14.59 -33.33 10.72
CA ASN A 61 -15.41 -33.61 9.55
C ASN A 61 -15.57 -35.12 9.33
N PHE A 62 -14.51 -35.89 9.59
CA PHE A 62 -14.46 -37.34 9.43
C PHE A 62 -14.25 -38.02 10.79
N LEU A 63 -15.33 -38.56 11.36
CA LEU A 63 -15.28 -39.27 12.66
C LEU A 63 -14.58 -40.63 12.58
N GLU A 64 -14.48 -41.19 11.37
CA GLU A 64 -13.78 -42.42 10.98
C GLU A 64 -12.27 -42.37 11.22
N ILE A 65 -11.69 -41.16 11.30
CA ILE A 65 -10.28 -40.98 11.69
C ILE A 65 -10.18 -41.13 13.21
N GLU A 66 -9.62 -42.25 13.66
CA GLU A 66 -9.55 -42.60 15.08
C GLU A 66 -8.30 -42.08 15.76
N SER A 67 -7.17 -42.05 15.04
CA SER A 67 -5.89 -41.54 15.53
C SER A 67 -5.38 -40.32 14.76
N ARG A 68 -4.57 -39.51 15.45
CA ARG A 68 -3.81 -38.43 14.81
C ARG A 68 -2.82 -38.96 13.76
N ALA A 69 -2.33 -40.20 13.89
CA ALA A 69 -1.40 -40.80 12.92
C ALA A 69 -2.10 -41.08 11.57
N GLU A 70 -3.34 -41.60 11.58
CA GLU A 70 -4.16 -41.70 10.36
C GLU A 70 -4.39 -40.32 9.73
N ALA A 71 -4.69 -39.30 10.54
CA ALA A 71 -4.88 -37.93 10.05
C ALA A 71 -3.63 -37.39 9.31
N GLU A 72 -2.44 -37.63 9.87
CA GLU A 72 -1.16 -37.21 9.30
C GLU A 72 -0.77 -38.03 8.04
N LEU A 73 -1.10 -39.33 7.98
CA LEU A 73 -0.96 -40.14 6.76
C LEU A 73 -1.87 -39.67 5.62
N LEU A 74 -3.08 -39.19 5.94
CA LEU A 74 -4.08 -38.73 4.97
C LEU A 74 -3.81 -37.33 4.38
N VAL A 75 -2.80 -36.62 4.90
CA VAL A 75 -2.32 -35.32 4.42
C VAL A 75 -0.78 -35.30 4.52
N PRO A 76 -0.05 -36.03 3.66
CA PRO A 76 1.38 -36.29 3.82
C PRO A 76 2.29 -35.06 3.66
N GLN A 77 1.76 -33.94 3.14
CA GLN A 77 2.45 -32.64 3.10
C GLN A 77 2.37 -31.89 4.46
N GLY A 78 1.60 -32.42 5.42
CA GLY A 78 1.23 -31.76 6.66
C GLY A 78 0.27 -30.58 6.43
N ILE A 79 0.06 -29.81 7.50
CA ILE A 79 -0.56 -28.48 7.42
C ILE A 79 0.42 -27.40 7.89
N ASN A 80 0.46 -26.31 7.14
CA ASN A 80 0.93 -25.03 7.61
C ASN A 80 -0.21 -24.31 8.36
N MET A 81 0.10 -23.47 9.34
CA MET A 81 -0.91 -22.68 10.06
C MET A 81 -0.36 -21.26 10.27
N LYS A 82 -0.98 -20.28 9.61
CA LYS A 82 -0.55 -18.87 9.64
C LYS A 82 -1.63 -18.04 10.32
N GLU A 83 -1.31 -17.36 11.42
CA GLU A 83 -2.29 -16.55 12.13
C GLU A 83 -2.76 -15.37 11.26
N ILE A 84 -4.06 -15.31 10.99
CA ILE A 84 -4.72 -14.21 10.27
C ILE A 84 -4.88 -13.06 11.26
N THR A 85 -3.78 -12.41 11.59
CA THR A 85 -3.83 -11.08 12.18
C THR A 85 -4.55 -10.16 11.20
N THR A 86 -5.69 -9.60 11.62
CA THR A 86 -6.33 -8.53 10.86
C THR A 86 -5.45 -7.30 10.98
N LYS A 87 -4.41 -7.20 10.14
CA LYS A 87 -3.58 -6.00 10.06
C LYS A 87 -4.51 -4.84 9.76
N LYS A 88 -4.74 -3.99 10.78
CA LYS A 88 -5.35 -2.68 10.59
C LYS A 88 -4.60 -2.05 9.43
N LYS A 89 -5.28 -1.71 8.33
CA LYS A 89 -4.65 -0.96 7.23
C LYS A 89 -3.98 0.23 7.90
N THR A 90 -2.65 0.33 7.80
CA THR A 90 -1.92 1.48 8.27
C THR A 90 -2.38 2.65 7.41
N LYS A 91 -3.37 3.40 7.92
CA LYS A 91 -3.66 4.72 7.40
C LYS A 91 -2.34 5.47 7.49
N LYS A 92 -1.77 5.83 6.33
CA LYS A 92 -0.71 6.85 6.30
C LYS A 92 -1.23 8.05 7.09
N PRO A 93 -0.43 8.71 7.93
CA PRO A 93 -0.88 9.91 8.63
C PRO A 93 -1.32 10.94 7.58
N SER A 94 -2.63 11.15 7.48
CA SER A 94 -3.23 12.01 6.46
C SER A 94 -3.20 13.44 6.98
N VAL A 95 -2.05 14.10 6.83
CA VAL A 95 -1.93 15.53 7.11
C VAL A 95 -2.88 16.27 6.18
N VAL A 96 -3.94 16.86 6.75
CA VAL A 96 -4.91 17.67 5.99
C VAL A 96 -4.34 19.07 5.89
N VAL A 97 -3.73 19.39 4.74
CA VAL A 97 -3.28 20.75 4.44
C VAL A 97 -4.50 21.62 4.17
N SER A 98 -4.75 22.60 5.04
CA SER A 98 -5.81 23.59 4.83
C SER A 98 -5.42 24.53 3.68
N ALA A 99 -6.34 24.77 2.74
CA ALA A 99 -6.14 25.73 1.65
C ALA A 99 -5.58 27.06 2.18
N GLY A 100 -4.47 27.53 1.58
CA GLY A 100 -3.74 28.72 2.01
C GLY A 100 -2.44 28.48 2.81
N LYS A 101 -2.06 27.23 3.13
CA LYS A 101 -0.64 26.92 3.43
C LYS A 101 0.07 26.44 2.17
N THR A 102 1.35 26.76 2.05
CA THR A 102 2.24 26.10 1.10
C THR A 102 2.59 24.69 1.60
N ASP A 103 2.96 23.80 0.67
CA ASP A 103 3.41 22.44 1.01
C ASP A 103 4.67 22.46 1.90
N GLU A 104 5.60 23.38 1.62
CA GLU A 104 6.78 23.65 2.44
C GLU A 104 6.43 24.02 3.89
N GLU A 105 5.44 24.88 4.10
CA GLU A 105 5.01 25.24 5.47
C GLU A 105 4.34 24.05 6.18
N ALA A 106 3.58 23.22 5.45
CA ALA A 106 3.00 22.00 6.00
C ALA A 106 4.07 20.97 6.40
N MET A 107 5.09 20.79 5.56
CA MET A 107 6.24 19.92 5.83
C MET A 107 7.07 20.42 7.02
N ALA A 108 7.35 21.73 7.10
CA ALA A 108 8.07 22.33 8.22
C ALA A 108 7.29 22.22 9.55
N ARG A 109 5.96 22.42 9.52
CA ARG A 109 5.08 22.18 10.68
C ARG A 109 5.11 20.71 11.11
N PHE A 110 4.97 19.77 10.16
CA PHE A 110 5.01 18.34 10.44
C PHE A 110 6.35 17.92 11.07
N ALA A 111 7.48 18.35 10.52
CA ALA A 111 8.81 18.03 11.07
C ALA A 111 9.01 18.56 12.50
N ARG A 112 8.55 19.79 12.79
CA ARG A 112 8.59 20.37 14.15
C ARG A 112 7.68 19.63 15.14
N GLU A 113 6.55 19.11 14.69
CA GLU A 113 5.54 18.44 15.53
C GLU A 113 5.77 16.93 15.66
N ASN A 114 6.61 16.33 14.82
CA ASN A 114 6.90 14.89 14.79
C ASN A 114 8.42 14.61 14.81
N PRO A 115 9.17 15.08 15.83
CA PRO A 115 10.63 14.95 15.87
C PRO A 115 11.12 13.49 15.88
N GLU A 116 10.36 12.57 16.49
CA GLU A 116 10.65 11.13 16.48
C GLU A 116 10.59 10.53 15.06
N TYR A 117 9.71 11.04 14.20
CA TYR A 117 9.60 10.60 12.80
C TYR A 117 10.84 11.02 12.00
N VAL A 118 11.28 12.28 12.17
CA VAL A 118 12.49 12.82 11.52
C VAL A 118 13.74 12.06 11.98
N GLN A 119 13.83 11.73 13.27
CA GLN A 119 14.91 10.88 13.81
C GLN A 119 14.90 9.47 13.21
N ALA A 120 13.73 8.85 13.08
CA ALA A 120 13.59 7.51 12.49
C ALA A 120 13.99 7.46 11.01
N GLU A 121 13.64 8.48 10.21
CA GLU A 121 14.11 8.57 8.81
C GLU A 121 15.63 8.83 8.73
N MET A 122 16.18 9.73 9.55
CA MET A 122 17.62 9.97 9.61
C MET A 122 18.40 8.69 9.98
N GLU A 123 17.93 7.93 10.97
CA GLU A 123 18.48 6.62 11.31
C GLU A 123 18.40 5.62 10.15
N TYR A 124 17.29 5.60 9.40
CA TYR A 124 17.11 4.73 8.25
C TYR A 124 18.09 5.07 7.12
N TYR A 125 18.22 6.35 6.76
CA TYR A 125 19.19 6.80 5.76
C TYR A 125 20.64 6.46 6.14
N TRP A 126 21.03 6.67 7.40
CA TRP A 126 22.37 6.31 7.89
C TRP A 126 22.64 4.80 7.82
N LYS A 127 21.65 3.96 8.16
CA LYS A 127 21.73 2.49 8.03
C LYS A 127 21.87 2.07 6.57
N CYS A 128 21.07 2.64 5.66
CA CYS A 128 21.17 2.36 4.23
C CYS A 128 22.51 2.83 3.62
N GLU A 129 23.09 3.95 4.08
CA GLU A 129 24.41 4.39 3.62
C GLU A 129 25.52 3.44 4.11
N ALA A 130 25.44 2.97 5.36
CA ALA A 130 26.37 1.98 5.91
C ALA A 130 26.28 0.63 5.16
N GLU A 131 25.09 0.20 4.74
CA GLU A 131 24.92 -1.00 3.91
C GLU A 131 25.45 -0.81 2.47
N GLN A 132 25.26 0.36 1.87
CA GLN A 132 25.87 0.69 0.58
C GLN A 132 27.41 0.70 0.65
N LYS A 133 27.99 1.26 1.72
CA LYS A 133 29.43 1.22 1.99
C LYS A 133 29.95 -0.20 2.23
N LYS A 134 29.14 -1.13 2.74
CA LYS A 134 29.49 -2.57 2.81
C LYS A 134 29.41 -3.30 1.47
N LYS A 135 28.57 -2.84 0.52
CA LYS A 135 28.50 -3.41 -0.85
C LYS A 135 29.54 -2.83 -1.80
N LYS A 136 29.97 -1.57 -1.60
CA LYS A 136 31.14 -0.97 -2.26
C LYS A 136 32.40 -1.36 -1.48
N GLY A 137 32.91 -2.56 -1.74
CA GLY A 137 34.21 -3.00 -1.23
C GLY A 137 35.34 -2.03 -1.62
N PRO A 138 36.52 -2.10 -0.96
CA PRO A 138 37.59 -1.14 -1.16
C PRO A 138 38.01 -1.10 -2.63
N LYS A 139 37.85 0.07 -3.26
CA LYS A 139 38.57 0.38 -4.49
C LYS A 139 40.06 0.26 -4.16
N LYS A 140 40.79 -0.57 -4.90
CA LYS A 140 42.24 -0.45 -4.91
C LYS A 140 42.60 0.89 -5.55
N GLU A 141 43.57 1.55 -4.95
CA GLU A 141 44.25 2.70 -5.53
C GLU A 141 45.25 2.19 -6.59
N ASP A 142 44.74 1.93 -7.79
CA ASP A 142 45.59 1.67 -8.96
C ASP A 142 46.39 2.93 -9.31
N GLU A 143 47.66 2.76 -9.69
CA GLU A 143 48.65 3.83 -9.75
C GLU A 143 48.33 4.95 -10.77
N ALA A 144 48.90 6.13 -10.52
CA ALA A 144 48.64 7.34 -11.28
C ALA A 144 49.15 7.28 -12.74
N GLY A 145 48.28 6.82 -13.66
CA GLY A 145 48.43 7.05 -15.09
C GLY A 145 48.37 8.56 -15.43
N PRO A 146 49.13 9.02 -16.46
CA PRO A 146 49.29 10.45 -16.72
C PRO A 146 48.00 11.16 -17.16
N SER A 147 47.85 12.40 -16.71
CA SER A 147 46.68 13.24 -17.00
C SER A 147 46.45 13.43 -18.50
N ARG A 148 45.25 13.05 -18.97
CA ARG A 148 44.77 13.38 -20.32
C ARG A 148 43.80 14.56 -20.23
N VAL A 149 44.31 15.76 -20.48
CA VAL A 149 43.48 16.95 -20.67
C VAL A 149 42.51 16.69 -21.83
N ILE A 150 41.23 16.92 -21.60
CA ILE A 150 40.20 16.94 -22.65
C ILE A 150 39.89 18.42 -22.90
N PRO A 151 40.07 18.93 -24.13
CA PRO A 151 39.73 20.32 -24.44
C PRO A 151 38.21 20.52 -24.35
N ILE A 152 37.80 21.70 -23.89
CA ILE A 152 36.42 22.17 -24.01
C ILE A 152 36.36 23.03 -25.28
N GLU A 153 35.98 22.41 -26.38
CA GLU A 153 35.62 23.16 -27.60
C GLU A 153 34.19 23.68 -27.46
N SER A 154 34.00 24.97 -27.68
CA SER A 154 32.66 25.57 -27.77
C SER A 154 32.14 25.42 -29.21
N SER A 155 31.08 24.64 -29.38
CA SER A 155 30.17 24.65 -30.53
C SER A 155 28.76 24.48 -29.95
N SER A 156 27.81 25.40 -30.10
CA SER A 156 27.31 26.20 -31.24
C SER A 156 26.09 25.54 -31.89
N GLU A 157 24.97 26.25 -31.82
CA GLU A 157 23.78 26.22 -32.68
C GLU A 157 23.17 24.85 -33.06
N GLU A 158 22.13 24.47 -32.32
CA GLU A 158 21.01 23.60 -32.72
C GLU A 158 19.71 24.28 -32.19
N ASP A 159 19.25 25.38 -32.79
CA ASP A 159 18.47 25.46 -34.04
C ASP A 159 17.13 24.70 -33.97
N TRP A 160 16.06 25.44 -33.65
CA TRP A 160 14.66 25.00 -33.68
C TRP A 160 13.82 26.00 -34.48
N ALA A 161 14.16 26.18 -35.75
CA ALA A 161 13.21 26.56 -36.78
C ALA A 161 12.04 25.55 -36.87
N ASP A 162 10.85 25.86 -37.35
CA ASP A 162 10.14 27.13 -37.62
C ASP A 162 8.70 26.72 -38.01
N PHE A 163 7.69 27.55 -37.74
CA PHE A 163 6.33 27.37 -38.27
C PHE A 163 5.62 28.72 -38.38
N SER A 164 5.41 29.12 -39.64
CA SER A 164 4.77 30.35 -40.15
C SER A 164 3.50 30.84 -39.41
N GLU A 165 3.21 32.15 -39.30
CA GLU A 165 2.83 33.14 -40.37
C GLU A 165 1.47 32.77 -41.02
N GLU A 166 0.51 33.66 -41.36
CA GLU A 166 0.27 35.10 -41.07
C GLU A 166 -0.68 35.26 -39.82
N GLU A 167 -1.45 36.31 -39.43
CA GLU A 167 -1.84 37.70 -39.84
C GLU A 167 -1.94 38.53 -38.51
N GLU A 168 -1.31 39.71 -38.29
CA GLU A 168 -1.73 41.13 -38.50
C GLU A 168 -2.89 41.75 -37.66
N GLU A 169 -2.60 42.92 -37.05
CA GLU A 169 -3.41 44.13 -36.69
C GLU A 169 -4.81 44.00 -36.03
N GLU A 170 -5.11 44.53 -34.83
CA GLU A 170 -5.14 45.94 -34.27
C GLU A 170 -6.51 46.66 -34.39
N GLU A 171 -6.77 47.56 -33.42
CA GLU A 171 -7.79 48.66 -33.39
C GLU A 171 -9.32 48.38 -33.16
N GLU A 172 -9.92 49.23 -32.30
CA GLU A 172 -11.32 49.74 -32.24
C GLU A 172 -12.52 48.76 -32.02
N GLU A 173 -13.19 48.78 -30.86
CA GLU A 173 -14.34 49.65 -30.45
C GLU A 173 -15.75 49.21 -30.96
N GLU A 174 -16.49 48.49 -30.10
CA GLU A 174 -17.93 48.76 -29.89
C GLU A 174 -18.40 48.24 -28.52
N GLY A 175 -19.31 48.95 -27.86
CA GLY A 175 -19.56 48.82 -26.42
C GLY A 175 -20.68 47.88 -25.97
N CYS A 176 -20.62 47.52 -24.68
CA CYS A 176 -21.76 47.08 -23.87
C CYS A 176 -21.62 47.71 -22.47
N ASP A 177 -22.63 48.47 -22.03
CA ASP A 177 -22.60 49.19 -20.74
C ASP A 177 -22.56 48.23 -19.53
N ASP A 178 -21.42 48.14 -18.85
CA ASP A 178 -21.27 47.40 -17.59
C ASP A 178 -21.60 48.33 -16.40
N PRO A 179 -22.65 48.08 -15.60
CA PRO A 179 -23.19 49.04 -14.65
C PRO A 179 -22.22 49.40 -13.53
N THR A 180 -22.23 50.67 -13.12
CA THR A 180 -21.30 51.18 -12.12
C THR A 180 -21.48 50.49 -10.76
N LYS A 181 -20.35 50.14 -10.13
CA LYS A 181 -20.25 49.30 -8.91
C LYS A 181 -21.07 49.75 -7.70
N GLU A 182 -21.69 50.92 -7.71
CA GLU A 182 -22.49 51.42 -6.59
C GLU A 182 -23.85 50.69 -6.51
N GLU A 183 -24.49 50.41 -7.65
CA GLU A 183 -25.81 49.73 -7.71
C GLU A 183 -25.76 48.31 -7.12
N PHE A 184 -24.66 47.59 -7.33
CA PHE A 184 -24.42 46.24 -6.79
C PHE A 184 -24.51 46.16 -5.25
N TRP A 185 -24.23 47.25 -4.54
CA TRP A 185 -24.23 47.29 -3.07
C TRP A 185 -25.51 47.85 -2.45
N GLU A 186 -26.43 48.43 -3.23
CA GLU A 186 -27.72 48.90 -2.71
C GLU A 186 -28.65 47.72 -2.36
N GLN A 187 -28.58 46.64 -3.17
CA GLN A 187 -29.27 45.36 -2.95
C GLN A 187 -29.05 44.78 -1.54
N PHE A 188 -27.92 45.08 -0.88
CA PHE A 188 -27.51 44.50 0.40
C PHE A 188 -27.70 45.40 1.63
N ARG A 189 -28.24 46.63 1.50
CA ARG A 189 -28.46 47.55 2.64
C ARG A 189 -29.92 47.70 3.10
N SER A 190 -30.86 46.98 2.48
CA SER A 190 -32.31 47.08 2.79
C SER A 190 -32.80 46.05 3.83
N SER A 191 -32.03 45.74 4.88
CA SER A 191 -32.43 44.74 5.91
C SER A 191 -31.78 44.95 7.28
N ASP A 192 -32.02 46.12 7.91
CA ASP A 192 -31.83 46.32 9.37
C ASP A 192 -32.73 47.46 9.90
N GLU A 193 -34.06 47.41 9.66
CA GLU A 193 -35.02 48.31 10.33
C GLU A 193 -36.45 47.72 10.43
N GLU A 194 -36.67 46.81 11.40
CA GLU A 194 -37.92 46.62 12.16
C GLU A 194 -37.66 45.90 13.51
#